data_AF-A0A9D5YAI1-F1
#
_entry.id   AF-A0A9D5YAI1-F1
#
_cell.length_a   1.000
_cell.length_b   1.000
_cell.length_c   1.000
_cell.angle_alpha   90.00
_cell.angle_beta   90.00
_cell.angle_gamma   90.00
#
_symmetry.space_group_name_H-M   'P 1'
#
loop_
_entity.id
_entity.type
_entity.pdbx_description
1 polymer ?
#
loop_
_entity_poly.entity_id
_entity_poly.type
_entity_poly.pdbx_seq_one_letter_code
_entity_poly.pdbx_strand_id
1 'polypeptide(L)'
;MKFPKLEKTGLCQLLIYAPPFVLMIAAFILPIFLSMYFSDIVGILTLFAGLLLALAYVFGLYGFLTTSDVVFSTIRGWKKDRTVFRTQPAGKDAEKIKNRIIKRFKRYGKAVKPVPTENMPICLVRRRGVSYTAFYSHIERVAVLFSVGHLTADMYKKIIDDAEEQIMEIFSSVKHKNGKPDPAKCAVAVILADSIDEEVKTLARKEVKAVQGCILPCVAVCGAGEYYFDGQNAVPFPGVSVKPQKNFCIPMIGKLVFSGKIPLENEHERPELEGIDINMSLWEYIAKYRADKKKSDAEMVAEEKKMYAELSDGGVKMGEYAVYCKLGEKLAAVAFIPEEEDTKILYVLGVDKWSLPKKKRISFGEMSSVHRLVKNYLSNEGYVCKFAFDEPEY
;
A
#
# COMPACT_ATOMS: atom_id res chain seq x y z
N MET A 1 9.90 21.69 -25.65
CA MET A 1 10.67 21.16 -24.50
C MET A 1 10.33 19.68 -24.35
N LYS A 2 11.33 18.80 -24.16
CA LYS A 2 11.08 17.38 -23.88
C LYS A 2 10.60 17.26 -22.43
N PHE A 3 9.41 16.72 -22.19
CA PHE A 3 8.90 16.46 -20.84
C PHE A 3 9.84 15.50 -20.08
N PRO A 4 9.97 15.62 -18.74
CA PRO A 4 10.83 14.71 -17.98
C PRO A 4 10.32 13.28 -18.06
N LYS A 5 11.25 12.31 -18.03
CA LYS A 5 10.94 10.89 -17.88
C LYS A 5 10.39 10.58 -16.50
N LEU A 6 9.54 9.56 -16.37
CA LEU A 6 8.98 9.10 -15.09
C LEU A 6 10.05 8.70 -14.07
N GLU A 7 11.22 8.25 -14.55
CA GLU A 7 12.39 8.05 -13.71
C GLU A 7 12.68 9.28 -12.83
N LYS A 8 12.50 10.51 -13.33
CA LYS A 8 12.64 11.75 -12.55
C LYS A 8 11.34 12.08 -11.82
N THR A 9 10.93 11.20 -10.91
CA THR A 9 9.64 11.27 -10.21
C THR A 9 9.39 12.62 -9.52
N GLY A 10 10.41 13.24 -8.91
CA GLY A 10 10.26 14.52 -8.21
C GLY A 10 9.92 15.68 -9.16
N LEU A 11 10.55 15.73 -10.33
CA LEU A 11 10.25 16.70 -11.38
C LEU A 11 8.86 16.45 -11.97
N CYS A 12 8.49 15.19 -12.18
CA CYS A 12 7.17 14.83 -12.70
C CYS A 12 6.06 15.22 -11.72
N GLN A 13 6.25 14.94 -10.44
CA GLN A 13 5.32 15.33 -9.37
C GLN A 13 5.19 16.86 -9.31
N LEU A 14 6.30 17.61 -9.33
CA LEU A 14 6.27 19.07 -9.38
C LEU A 14 5.44 19.60 -10.55
N LEU A 15 5.62 19.06 -11.76
CA LEU A 15 4.89 19.52 -12.96
C LEU A 15 3.40 19.18 -12.91
N ILE A 16 3.01 18.03 -12.37
CA ILE A 16 1.59 17.67 -12.20
C ILE A 16 0.89 18.58 -11.18
N TYR A 17 1.59 18.93 -10.10
CA TYR A 17 1.06 19.77 -9.02
C TYR A 17 1.31 21.28 -9.21
N ALA A 18 2.07 21.68 -10.23
CA ALA A 18 2.33 23.09 -10.52
C ALA A 18 1.04 23.87 -10.88
N PRO A 19 0.12 23.39 -11.75
CA PRO A 19 -1.10 24.12 -12.07
C PRO A 19 -1.96 24.51 -10.86
N PRO A 20 -2.33 23.59 -9.92
CA PRO A 20 -3.13 23.99 -8.76
C PRO A 20 -2.36 24.93 -7.83
N PHE A 21 -1.04 24.77 -7.70
CA PHE A 21 -0.21 25.66 -6.90
C PHE A 21 -0.17 27.09 -7.48
N VAL A 22 0.01 27.21 -8.80
CA VAL A 22 -0.03 28.49 -9.51
C VAL A 22 -1.41 29.12 -9.40
N LEU A 23 -2.49 28.34 -9.56
CA LEU A 23 -3.86 28.83 -9.38
C LEU A 23 -4.11 29.34 -7.97
N MET A 24 -3.64 28.62 -6.93
CA MET A 24 -3.77 29.10 -5.55
C MET A 24 -2.96 30.38 -5.32
N ILE A 25 -1.69 30.43 -5.72
CA ILE A 25 -0.86 31.63 -5.55
C ILE A 25 -1.48 32.82 -6.28
N ALA A 26 -1.89 32.64 -7.54
CA ALA A 26 -2.56 33.68 -8.32
C ALA A 26 -3.87 34.11 -7.64
N ALA A 27 -4.63 33.18 -7.08
CA ALA A 27 -5.85 33.48 -6.33
C ALA A 27 -5.60 34.33 -5.08
N PHE A 28 -4.40 34.32 -4.47
CA PHE A 28 -4.08 35.18 -3.34
C PHE A 28 -3.40 36.49 -3.74
N ILE A 29 -2.52 36.46 -4.74
CA ILE A 29 -1.75 37.63 -5.17
C ILE A 29 -2.60 38.59 -6.03
N LEU A 30 -3.36 38.05 -6.99
CA LEU A 30 -4.13 38.85 -7.93
C LEU A 30 -5.20 39.72 -7.24
N PRO A 31 -5.94 39.22 -6.23
CA PRO A 31 -6.87 40.06 -5.46
C PRO A 31 -6.24 41.26 -4.79
N ILE A 32 -5.02 41.13 -4.25
CA ILE A 32 -4.30 42.21 -3.57
C ILE A 32 -3.98 43.33 -4.55
N PHE A 33 -3.50 42.98 -5.74
CA PHE A 33 -3.28 43.96 -6.80
C PHE A 33 -4.61 44.57 -7.27
N LEU A 34 -5.65 43.76 -7.48
CA LEU A 34 -6.95 44.26 -7.94
C LEU A 34 -7.63 45.17 -6.91
N SER A 35 -7.51 44.92 -5.61
CA SER A 35 -8.04 45.81 -4.57
C SER A 35 -7.29 47.15 -4.50
N MET A 36 -6.01 47.18 -4.88
CA MET A 36 -5.23 48.43 -4.95
C MET A 36 -5.64 49.34 -6.12
N TYR A 37 -6.08 48.77 -7.25
CA TYR A 37 -6.40 49.53 -8.47
C TYR A 37 -7.90 49.67 -8.76
N PHE A 38 -8.75 48.84 -8.15
CA PHE A 38 -10.20 48.84 -8.34
C PHE A 38 -10.91 48.99 -6.99
N SER A 39 -11.78 48.04 -6.63
CA SER A 39 -12.50 48.01 -5.36
C SER A 39 -12.26 46.71 -4.62
N ASP A 40 -12.42 46.74 -3.30
CA ASP A 40 -12.28 45.55 -2.44
C ASP A 40 -13.20 44.40 -2.88
N ILE A 41 -14.40 44.73 -3.39
CA ILE A 41 -15.36 43.74 -3.90
C ILE A 41 -14.78 42.96 -5.08
N VAL A 42 -14.07 43.63 -6.00
CA VAL A 42 -13.42 42.98 -7.15
C VAL A 42 -12.30 42.06 -6.68
N GLY A 43 -11.52 42.49 -5.69
CA GLY A 43 -10.51 41.65 -5.05
C GLY A 43 -11.12 40.39 -4.44
N ILE A 44 -12.16 40.54 -3.62
CA ILE A 44 -12.85 39.43 -2.95
C ILE A 44 -13.44 38.43 -3.96
N LEU A 45 -14.13 38.91 -5.00
CA LEU A 45 -14.68 38.03 -6.03
C LEU A 45 -13.59 37.23 -6.76
N THR A 46 -12.45 37.87 -7.04
CA THR A 46 -11.32 37.21 -7.71
C THR A 46 -10.68 36.14 -6.82
N LEU A 47 -10.58 36.39 -5.50
CA LEU A 47 -10.10 35.41 -4.53
C LEU A 47 -10.98 34.16 -4.55
N PHE A 48 -12.30 34.34 -4.40
CA PHE A 48 -13.24 33.22 -4.39
C PHE A 48 -13.28 32.47 -5.72
N ALA A 49 -13.24 33.18 -6.85
CA ALA A 49 -13.18 32.56 -8.17
C ALA A 49 -11.90 31.71 -8.34
N GLY A 50 -10.74 32.23 -7.94
CA GLY A 50 -9.48 31.49 -8.00
C GLY A 50 -9.46 30.26 -7.09
N LEU A 51 -9.97 30.37 -5.86
CA LEU A 51 -10.11 29.24 -4.93
C LEU A 51 -11.07 28.16 -5.48
N LEU A 52 -12.22 28.56 -6.04
CA LEU A 52 -13.17 27.64 -6.66
C LEU A 52 -12.58 26.93 -7.86
N LEU A 53 -11.81 27.62 -8.70
CA LEU A 53 -11.11 27.00 -9.85
C LEU A 53 -10.04 26.01 -9.39
N ALA A 54 -9.25 26.35 -8.36
CA ALA A 54 -8.27 25.44 -7.79
C ALA A 54 -8.94 24.19 -7.20
N LEU A 55 -10.05 24.35 -6.48
CA LEU A 55 -10.84 23.24 -5.96
C LEU A 55 -11.42 22.38 -7.09
N ALA A 56 -12.03 22.99 -8.10
CA ALA A 56 -12.57 22.28 -9.26
C ALA A 56 -11.47 21.47 -10.00
N TYR A 57 -10.26 22.01 -10.10
CA TYR A 57 -9.11 21.29 -10.65
C TYR A 57 -8.73 20.08 -9.80
N VAL A 58 -8.55 20.27 -8.49
CA VAL A 58 -8.13 19.19 -7.57
C VAL A 58 -9.19 18.08 -7.52
N PHE A 59 -10.48 18.43 -7.43
CA PHE A 59 -11.55 17.43 -7.43
C PHE A 59 -11.75 16.77 -8.79
N GLY A 60 -11.72 17.55 -9.88
CA GLY A 60 -11.90 17.02 -11.24
C GLY A 60 -10.77 16.07 -11.67
N LEU A 61 -9.56 16.28 -11.16
CA LEU A 61 -8.38 15.46 -11.45
C LEU A 61 -7.99 14.56 -10.28
N TYR A 62 -8.79 14.45 -9.23
CA TYR A 62 -8.44 13.71 -8.01
C TYR A 62 -7.93 12.30 -8.32
N GLY A 63 -8.70 11.51 -9.08
CA GLY A 63 -8.29 10.16 -9.45
C GLY A 63 -6.97 10.10 -10.21
N PHE A 64 -6.70 11.08 -11.08
CA PHE A 64 -5.42 11.17 -11.80
C PHE A 64 -4.26 11.52 -10.86
N LEU A 65 -4.43 12.51 -9.99
CA LEU A 65 -3.41 12.94 -9.03
C LEU A 65 -3.05 11.80 -8.08
N THR A 66 -4.08 11.14 -7.54
CA THR A 66 -3.94 10.01 -6.63
C THR A 66 -3.27 8.80 -7.28
N THR A 67 -3.66 8.42 -8.49
CA THR A 67 -3.00 7.34 -9.23
C THR A 67 -1.54 7.70 -9.53
N SER A 68 -1.28 8.94 -9.90
CA SER A 68 0.08 9.41 -10.17
C SER A 68 0.97 9.39 -8.93
N ASP A 69 0.45 9.74 -7.75
CA ASP A 69 1.20 9.63 -6.50
C ASP A 69 1.55 8.18 -6.18
N VAL A 70 0.64 7.23 -6.41
CA VAL A 70 0.92 5.79 -6.25
C VAL A 70 2.03 5.36 -7.21
N VAL A 71 1.93 5.72 -8.49
CA VAL A 71 2.95 5.40 -9.51
C VAL A 71 4.32 5.99 -9.12
N PHE A 72 4.38 7.27 -8.77
CA PHE A 72 5.65 7.92 -8.38
C PHE A 72 6.21 7.39 -7.06
N SER A 73 5.35 7.02 -6.11
CA SER A 73 5.77 6.36 -4.87
C SER A 73 6.36 4.98 -5.16
N THR A 74 5.71 4.21 -6.04
CA THR A 74 6.17 2.90 -6.51
C THR A 74 7.55 3.01 -7.15
N ILE A 75 7.73 3.93 -8.10
CA ILE A 75 9.05 4.16 -8.74
C ILE A 75 10.10 4.58 -7.70
N ARG A 76 9.77 5.46 -6.74
CA ARG A 76 10.69 5.87 -5.67
C ARG A 76 11.06 4.71 -4.73
N GLY A 77 10.11 3.82 -4.45
CA GLY A 77 10.32 2.58 -3.69
C GLY A 77 11.24 1.63 -4.44
N TRP A 78 10.91 1.37 -5.71
CA TRP A 78 11.68 0.53 -6.63
C TRP A 78 13.14 0.99 -6.78
N LYS A 79 13.40 2.30 -6.89
CA LYS A 79 14.78 2.84 -6.94
C LYS A 79 15.62 2.46 -5.72
N LYS A 80 15.00 2.23 -4.57
CA LYS A 80 15.65 1.88 -3.31
C LYS A 80 15.69 0.36 -3.06
N ASP A 81 14.99 -0.43 -3.88
CA ASP A 81 14.94 -1.88 -3.74
C ASP A 81 16.06 -2.56 -4.55
N ARG A 82 16.46 -3.76 -4.13
CA ARG A 82 17.46 -4.59 -4.82
C ARG A 82 17.06 -6.06 -4.76
N THR A 83 17.42 -6.79 -5.81
CA THR A 83 17.39 -8.26 -5.89
C THR A 83 18.35 -8.87 -4.88
N VAL A 84 19.51 -8.24 -4.68
CA VAL A 84 20.52 -8.61 -3.68
C VAL A 84 21.09 -7.32 -3.08
N PHE A 85 21.20 -7.26 -1.76
CA PHE A 85 21.94 -6.21 -1.08
C PHE A 85 23.33 -6.74 -0.76
N ARG A 86 24.36 -6.01 -1.17
CA ARG A 86 25.76 -6.38 -0.94
C ARG A 86 26.42 -5.39 0.00
N THR A 87 27.22 -5.90 0.93
CA THR A 87 28.19 -5.07 1.65
C THR A 87 29.55 -5.30 1.06
N GLN A 88 30.34 -4.24 0.79
CA GLN A 88 31.71 -4.39 0.31
C GLN A 88 32.44 -5.49 1.10
N PRO A 89 33.11 -6.44 0.41
CA PRO A 89 33.85 -7.52 1.05
C PRO A 89 35.07 -6.88 1.70
N ALA A 90 34.88 -6.33 2.89
CA ALA A 90 35.96 -5.70 3.63
C ALA A 90 36.80 -6.79 4.30
N GLY A 91 37.34 -7.77 3.55
CA GLY A 91 38.27 -8.81 4.03
C GLY A 91 37.89 -9.45 5.37
N LYS A 92 36.59 -9.55 5.67
CA LYS A 92 36.07 -9.83 7.01
C LYS A 92 35.39 -11.18 6.98
N ASP A 93 36.14 -12.16 7.43
CA ASP A 93 35.70 -13.37 8.12
C ASP A 93 34.20 -13.38 8.46
N ALA A 94 33.47 -14.32 7.85
CA ALA A 94 32.02 -14.48 7.95
C ALA A 94 31.55 -14.48 9.41
N GLU A 95 32.36 -15.07 10.30
CA GLU A 95 32.07 -15.16 11.72
C GLU A 95 32.07 -13.79 12.40
N LYS A 96 32.95 -12.88 11.99
CA LYS A 96 32.96 -11.48 12.47
C LYS A 96 31.73 -10.70 12.00
N ILE A 97 31.15 -11.03 10.85
CA ILE A 97 29.91 -10.41 10.37
C ILE A 97 28.73 -10.95 11.19
N LYS A 98 28.62 -12.28 11.33
CA LYS A 98 27.60 -12.94 12.16
C LYS A 98 27.60 -12.38 13.58
N ASN A 99 28.76 -12.35 14.24
CA ASN A 99 28.91 -11.82 15.60
C ASN A 99 28.51 -10.35 15.73
N ARG A 100 28.78 -9.52 14.72
CA ARG A 100 28.34 -8.11 14.70
C ARG A 100 26.82 -7.99 14.57
N ILE A 101 26.17 -8.83 13.78
CA ILE A 101 24.70 -8.86 13.69
C ILE A 101 24.12 -9.30 15.04
N ILE A 102 24.57 -10.42 15.61
CA ILE A 102 24.11 -10.93 16.91
C ILE A 102 24.25 -9.87 18.02
N LYS A 103 25.40 -9.18 18.08
CA LYS A 103 25.66 -8.11 19.06
C LYS A 103 24.68 -6.94 18.91
N ARG A 104 24.27 -6.60 17.68
CA ARG A 104 23.29 -5.54 17.43
C ARG A 104 21.89 -5.96 17.83
N PHE A 105 21.49 -7.19 17.55
CA PHE A 105 20.24 -7.76 18.03
C PHE A 105 20.14 -7.68 19.56
N LYS A 106 21.16 -8.19 20.27
CA LYS A 106 21.21 -8.17 21.75
C LYS A 106 21.13 -6.76 22.35
N ARG A 107 21.57 -5.73 21.62
CA ARG A 107 21.52 -4.31 22.06
C ARG A 107 20.27 -3.56 21.59
N TYR A 108 19.48 -4.15 20.71
CA TYR A 108 18.40 -3.43 20.03
C TYR A 108 17.22 -3.13 20.96
N GLY A 109 16.87 -4.08 21.82
CA GLY A 109 15.71 -4.03 22.69
C GLY A 109 15.83 -4.95 23.90
N LYS A 110 14.71 -5.19 24.58
CA LYS A 110 14.65 -6.14 25.71
C LYS A 110 14.58 -7.56 25.17
N ALA A 111 15.39 -8.46 25.73
CA ALA A 111 15.31 -9.88 25.42
C ALA A 111 13.96 -10.45 25.88
N VAL A 112 13.37 -11.33 25.07
CA VAL A 112 12.14 -12.05 25.35
C VAL A 112 12.46 -13.55 25.37
N LYS A 113 11.81 -14.30 26.25
CA LYS A 113 11.95 -15.76 26.27
C LYS A 113 11.22 -16.34 25.05
N PRO A 114 11.89 -17.13 24.19
CA PRO A 114 11.23 -17.77 23.08
C PRO A 114 10.31 -18.91 23.54
N VAL A 115 9.25 -19.15 22.79
CA VAL A 115 8.41 -20.33 22.88
C VAL A 115 9.20 -21.53 22.32
N PRO A 116 9.04 -22.76 22.83
CA PRO A 116 9.67 -23.94 22.22
C PRO A 116 9.10 -24.22 20.82
N THR A 117 9.92 -24.05 19.78
CA THR A 117 9.59 -24.34 18.36
C THR A 117 10.61 -25.33 17.77
N GLU A 118 10.35 -25.85 16.55
CA GLU A 118 11.27 -26.79 15.87
C GLU A 118 12.66 -26.16 15.69
N ASN A 119 12.69 -24.90 15.23
CA ASN A 119 13.91 -24.09 15.18
C ASN A 119 13.90 -23.06 16.31
N MET A 120 14.86 -23.16 17.23
CA MET A 120 14.98 -22.20 18.34
C MET A 120 15.74 -20.94 17.89
N PRO A 121 15.19 -19.73 18.13
CA PRO A 121 15.88 -18.50 17.78
C PRO A 121 17.08 -18.25 18.71
N ILE A 122 18.18 -17.76 18.13
CA ILE A 122 19.37 -17.33 18.86
C ILE A 122 19.09 -16.08 19.68
N CYS A 123 18.26 -15.20 19.14
CA CYS A 123 17.93 -13.94 19.77
C CYS A 123 16.51 -13.54 19.40
N LEU A 124 15.70 -13.27 20.42
CA LEU A 124 14.37 -12.70 20.29
C LEU A 124 14.33 -11.42 21.14
N VAL A 125 14.09 -10.28 20.48
CA VAL A 125 14.09 -8.98 21.14
C VAL A 125 12.85 -8.17 20.80
N ARG A 126 12.40 -7.42 21.79
CA ARG A 126 11.25 -6.53 21.70
C ARG A 126 11.65 -5.11 22.05
N ARG A 127 11.16 -4.14 21.29
CA ARG A 127 11.39 -2.72 21.53
C ARG A 127 10.14 -1.90 21.23
N ARG A 128 9.69 -1.16 22.24
CA ARG A 128 8.65 -0.14 22.06
C ARG A 128 9.24 1.16 21.49
N GLY A 129 8.60 1.70 20.47
CA GLY A 129 8.96 2.95 19.81
C GLY A 129 7.86 4.00 19.89
N VAL A 130 8.25 5.27 19.82
CA VAL A 130 7.31 6.38 19.70
C VAL A 130 6.74 6.41 18.28
N SER A 131 5.42 6.63 18.18
CA SER A 131 4.74 7.00 16.94
C SER A 131 4.62 8.51 16.90
N TYR A 132 4.99 9.12 15.76
CA TYR A 132 4.79 10.54 15.49
C TYR A 132 3.54 10.78 14.61
N THR A 133 2.67 9.78 14.50
CA THR A 133 1.47 9.84 13.66
C THR A 133 0.22 9.71 14.52
N ALA A 134 -0.88 10.35 14.12
CA ALA A 134 -2.17 10.22 14.80
C ALA A 134 -2.80 8.82 14.66
N PHE A 135 -2.32 8.00 13.71
CA PHE A 135 -2.90 6.70 13.38
C PHE A 135 -2.44 5.55 14.27
N TYR A 136 -1.31 5.72 14.97
CA TYR A 136 -0.77 4.68 15.83
C TYR A 136 -0.42 5.25 17.19
N SER A 137 -0.84 4.58 18.27
CA SER A 137 -0.47 5.02 19.63
C SER A 137 1.03 4.89 19.90
N HIS A 138 1.67 3.86 19.34
CA HIS A 138 3.10 3.59 19.40
C HIS A 138 3.48 2.55 18.34
N ILE A 139 4.77 2.27 18.21
CA ILE A 139 5.29 1.26 17.30
C ILE A 139 5.88 0.12 18.13
N GLU A 140 5.28 -1.06 18.08
CA GLU A 140 5.80 -2.27 18.70
C GLU A 140 6.74 -2.98 17.71
N ARG A 141 8.02 -3.07 18.07
CA ARG A 141 9.06 -3.64 17.21
C ARG A 141 9.55 -4.96 17.76
N VAL A 142 9.47 -6.03 16.96
CA VAL A 142 10.00 -7.35 17.31
C VAL A 142 11.09 -7.72 16.32
N ALA A 143 12.17 -8.34 16.79
CA ALA A 143 13.20 -8.87 15.91
C ALA A 143 13.61 -10.26 16.40
N VAL A 144 13.59 -11.21 15.49
CA VAL A 144 13.99 -12.60 15.74
C VAL A 144 15.16 -12.97 14.85
N LEU A 145 16.11 -13.72 15.38
CA LEU A 145 17.36 -14.10 14.72
C LEU A 145 17.54 -15.61 14.79
N PHE A 146 17.73 -16.23 13.63
CA PHE A 146 18.08 -17.64 13.48
C PHE A 146 19.49 -17.77 12.87
N SER A 147 20.14 -18.92 13.08
CA SER A 147 21.34 -19.28 12.33
C SER A 147 21.24 -20.72 11.89
N VAL A 148 21.58 -20.96 10.63
CA VAL A 148 21.65 -22.28 10.01
C VAL A 148 22.93 -22.37 9.20
N GLY A 149 23.40 -23.60 8.95
CA GLY A 149 24.52 -23.84 8.03
C GLY A 149 24.07 -23.64 6.58
N HIS A 150 23.27 -24.57 6.08
CA HIS A 150 22.68 -24.50 4.75
C HIS A 150 21.16 -24.28 4.85
N LEU A 151 20.63 -23.35 4.07
CA LEU A 151 19.21 -22.98 4.08
C LEU A 151 18.52 -23.44 2.79
N THR A 152 17.66 -24.44 2.90
CA THR A 152 16.80 -24.91 1.81
C THR A 152 15.47 -24.15 1.78
N ALA A 153 14.72 -24.27 0.68
CA ALA A 153 13.40 -23.66 0.54
C ALA A 153 12.40 -24.12 1.63
N ASP A 154 12.38 -25.41 1.95
CA ASP A 154 11.48 -25.97 2.98
C ASP A 154 11.89 -25.54 4.38
N MET A 155 13.20 -25.51 4.66
CA MET A 155 13.71 -24.99 5.94
C MET A 155 13.40 -23.50 6.10
N TYR A 156 13.52 -22.72 5.01
CA TYR A 156 13.15 -21.32 5.03
C TYR A 156 11.69 -21.13 5.45
N LYS A 157 10.75 -21.84 4.81
CA LYS A 157 9.32 -21.76 5.15
C LYS A 157 9.07 -22.12 6.63
N LYS A 158 9.64 -23.23 7.09
CA LYS A 158 9.54 -23.65 8.50
C LYS A 158 10.08 -22.60 9.48
N ILE A 159 11.25 -22.02 9.19
CA ILE A 159 11.85 -20.98 10.06
C ILE A 159 10.98 -19.72 10.06
N ILE A 160 10.36 -19.37 8.93
CA ILE A 160 9.41 -18.26 8.89
C ILE A 160 8.18 -18.60 9.73
N ASP A 161 7.57 -19.77 9.57
CA ASP A 161 6.42 -20.18 10.40
C ASP A 161 6.76 -20.18 11.90
N ASP A 162 7.94 -20.70 12.29
CA ASP A 162 8.44 -20.62 13.66
C ASP A 162 8.62 -19.16 14.11
N ALA A 163 9.17 -18.29 13.25
CA ALA A 163 9.31 -16.86 13.54
C ALA A 163 7.95 -16.20 13.77
N GLU A 164 6.94 -16.56 12.97
CA GLU A 164 5.58 -16.06 13.07
C GLU A 164 4.96 -16.42 14.42
N GLU A 165 5.07 -17.67 14.85
CA GLU A 165 4.57 -18.11 16.15
C GLU A 165 5.16 -17.29 17.30
N GLN A 166 6.49 -17.09 17.29
CA GLN A 166 7.19 -16.27 18.29
C GLN A 166 6.71 -14.81 18.30
N ILE A 167 6.51 -14.24 17.12
CA ILE A 167 6.11 -12.84 16.95
C ILE A 167 4.65 -12.64 17.35
N MET A 168 3.78 -13.57 16.98
CA MET A 168 2.34 -13.53 17.27
C MET A 168 2.07 -13.61 18.75
N GLU A 169 2.80 -14.46 19.48
CA GLU A 169 2.72 -14.53 20.95
C GLU A 169 3.10 -13.18 21.61
N ILE A 170 4.08 -12.47 21.06
CA ILE A 170 4.45 -11.14 21.55
C ILE A 170 3.37 -10.11 21.20
N PHE A 171 2.82 -10.18 19.99
CA PHE A 171 1.82 -9.22 19.50
C PHE A 171 0.44 -9.39 20.15
N SER A 172 0.04 -10.62 20.50
CA SER A 172 -1.18 -10.90 21.27
C SER A 172 -1.08 -10.35 22.70
N SER A 173 0.13 -10.35 23.26
CA SER A 173 0.47 -9.76 24.56
C SER A 173 0.32 -8.22 24.61
N VAL A 174 0.23 -7.54 23.46
CA VAL A 174 0.17 -6.06 23.40
C VAL A 174 -1.25 -5.58 23.70
N LYS A 175 -1.48 -5.08 24.91
CA LYS A 175 -2.79 -4.55 25.32
C LYS A 175 -3.13 -3.25 24.59
N HIS A 176 -4.30 -3.23 23.96
CA HIS A 176 -4.94 -2.01 23.50
C HIS A 176 -5.42 -1.18 24.69
N LYS A 177 -5.32 0.15 24.61
CA LYS A 177 -5.91 1.06 25.59
C LYS A 177 -7.16 1.69 24.98
N ASN A 178 -8.30 1.54 25.64
CA ASN A 178 -9.57 2.12 25.19
C ASN A 178 -9.41 3.62 24.86
N GLY A 179 -9.94 4.03 23.71
CA GLY A 179 -9.90 5.41 23.22
C GLY A 179 -8.56 5.87 22.61
N LYS A 180 -7.57 4.98 22.45
CA LYS A 180 -6.35 5.26 21.67
C LYS A 180 -6.36 4.46 20.36
N PRO A 181 -5.60 4.86 19.34
CA PRO A 181 -5.38 4.04 18.16
C PRO A 181 -4.53 2.81 18.47
N ASP A 182 -4.72 1.75 17.69
CA ASP A 182 -3.91 0.54 17.75
C ASP A 182 -2.41 0.83 17.57
N PRO A 183 -1.53 0.03 18.20
CA PRO A 183 -0.11 0.11 17.91
C PRO A 183 0.22 -0.42 16.52
N ALA A 184 1.18 0.22 15.84
CA ALA A 184 1.80 -0.37 14.67
C ALA A 184 2.65 -1.56 15.11
N LYS A 185 2.30 -2.76 14.65
CA LYS A 185 3.03 -4.00 14.93
C LYS A 185 3.98 -4.27 13.75
N CYS A 186 5.29 -4.23 14.01
CA CYS A 186 6.28 -4.48 12.97
C CYS A 186 7.38 -5.40 13.46
N ALA A 187 7.71 -6.40 12.66
CA ALA A 187 8.68 -7.42 13.00
C ALA A 187 9.62 -7.72 11.84
N VAL A 188 10.83 -8.17 12.20
CA VAL A 188 11.82 -8.66 11.25
C VAL A 188 12.31 -10.02 11.68
N ALA A 189 12.37 -10.95 10.73
CA ALA A 189 12.95 -12.28 10.93
C ALA A 189 14.26 -12.34 10.15
N VAL A 190 15.39 -12.41 10.84
CA VAL A 190 16.71 -12.49 10.19
C VAL A 190 17.24 -13.91 10.30
N ILE A 191 17.64 -14.49 9.18
CA ILE A 191 18.23 -15.82 9.11
C ILE A 191 19.68 -15.68 8.67
N LEU A 192 20.63 -16.05 9.54
CA LEU A 192 22.04 -16.13 9.20
C LEU A 192 22.30 -17.49 8.57
N ALA A 193 22.73 -17.53 7.31
CA ALA A 193 23.07 -18.76 6.61
C ALA A 193 24.54 -18.74 6.16
N ASP A 194 25.19 -19.90 6.13
CA ASP A 194 26.51 -20.06 5.48
C ASP A 194 26.35 -20.26 3.96
N SER A 195 25.30 -20.95 3.54
CA SER A 195 24.92 -21.14 2.12
C SER A 195 23.40 -21.27 1.98
N ILE A 196 22.86 -21.01 0.78
CA ILE A 196 21.42 -21.02 0.49
C ILE A 196 21.14 -21.64 -0.88
N ASP A 197 19.96 -22.23 -1.05
CA ASP A 197 19.43 -22.60 -2.37
C ASP A 197 19.01 -21.36 -3.18
N GLU A 198 19.06 -21.45 -4.52
CA GLU A 198 18.63 -20.37 -5.41
C GLU A 198 17.17 -19.96 -5.20
N GLU A 199 16.29 -20.93 -4.91
CA GLU A 199 14.87 -20.68 -4.66
C GLU A 199 14.65 -19.71 -3.48
N VAL A 200 15.48 -19.82 -2.44
CA VAL A 200 15.40 -18.98 -1.23
C VAL A 200 15.62 -17.50 -1.56
N LYS A 201 16.43 -17.19 -2.57
CA LYS A 201 16.66 -15.81 -3.01
C LYS A 201 15.37 -15.14 -3.49
N THR A 202 14.48 -15.91 -4.12
CA THR A 202 13.18 -15.43 -4.57
C THR A 202 12.13 -15.43 -3.46
N LEU A 203 12.13 -16.45 -2.60
CA LEU A 203 11.19 -16.58 -1.48
C LEU A 203 11.35 -15.44 -0.48
N ALA A 204 12.59 -15.12 -0.09
CA ALA A 204 12.89 -14.03 0.84
C ALA A 204 12.43 -12.64 0.34
N ARG A 205 12.06 -12.52 -0.94
CA ARG A 205 11.56 -11.28 -1.55
C ARG A 205 10.04 -11.27 -1.77
N LYS A 206 9.36 -12.41 -1.70
CA LYS A 206 7.92 -12.53 -1.98
C LYS A 206 7.04 -12.55 -0.74
N GLU A 207 7.60 -12.75 0.45
CA GLU A 207 6.81 -12.93 1.68
C GLU A 207 6.73 -11.67 2.55
N VAL A 208 5.53 -11.10 2.61
CA VAL A 208 5.07 -10.31 3.75
C VAL A 208 3.73 -10.90 4.16
N LYS A 209 3.75 -11.89 5.07
CA LYS A 209 2.52 -12.40 5.68
C LYS A 209 1.99 -11.34 6.66
N ALA A 210 0.73 -10.95 6.50
CA ALA A 210 0.12 -9.83 7.23
C ALA A 210 -1.02 -10.28 8.17
N VAL A 211 -0.86 -11.40 8.89
CA VAL A 211 -1.99 -11.97 9.63
C VAL A 211 -2.42 -11.10 10.83
N GLN A 212 -1.52 -10.40 11.54
CA GLN A 212 -1.88 -9.40 12.58
C GLN A 212 -0.82 -8.30 12.78
N GLY A 213 0.01 -8.07 11.77
CA GLY A 213 1.18 -7.19 11.79
C GLY A 213 2.03 -7.44 10.56
N CYS A 214 3.11 -6.68 10.35
CA CYS A 214 4.04 -6.94 9.25
C CYS A 214 5.28 -7.69 9.75
N ILE A 215 5.56 -8.86 9.17
CA ILE A 215 6.78 -9.63 9.37
C ILE A 215 7.61 -9.54 8.08
N LEU A 216 8.81 -8.98 8.17
CA LEU A 216 9.72 -8.85 7.03
C LEU A 216 10.90 -9.82 7.18
N PRO A 217 10.97 -10.90 6.39
CA PRO A 217 12.10 -11.82 6.40
C PRO A 217 13.34 -11.19 5.78
N CYS A 218 14.52 -11.63 6.22
CA CYS A 218 15.81 -11.20 5.71
C CYS A 218 16.83 -12.32 5.85
N VAL A 219 17.30 -12.83 4.72
CA VAL A 219 18.32 -13.88 4.68
C VAL A 219 19.69 -13.25 4.49
N ALA A 220 20.65 -13.59 5.35
CA ALA A 220 21.99 -13.03 5.37
C ALA A 220 23.03 -14.13 5.13
N VAL A 221 23.61 -14.15 3.94
CA VAL A 221 24.72 -15.04 3.56
C VAL A 221 26.03 -14.33 3.92
N CYS A 222 26.42 -14.44 5.19
CA CYS A 222 27.50 -13.63 5.75
C CYS A 222 28.86 -13.87 5.09
N GLY A 223 29.11 -15.09 4.59
CA GLY A 223 30.35 -15.42 3.87
C GLY A 223 30.48 -14.74 2.51
N ALA A 224 29.37 -14.60 1.79
CA ALA A 224 29.32 -13.91 0.50
C ALA A 224 29.08 -12.39 0.65
N GLY A 225 28.68 -11.92 1.84
CA GLY A 225 28.28 -10.53 2.05
C GLY A 225 26.97 -10.16 1.33
N GLU A 226 26.14 -11.17 1.06
CA GLU A 226 24.89 -11.03 0.31
C GLU A 226 23.68 -11.15 1.24
N TYR A 227 22.70 -10.28 1.02
CA TYR A 227 21.53 -10.16 1.85
C TYR A 227 20.29 -10.07 0.97
N TYR A 228 19.26 -10.85 1.30
CA TYR A 228 18.05 -11.02 0.51
C TYR A 228 16.84 -10.66 1.36
N PHE A 229 16.09 -9.62 0.97
CA PHE A 229 14.82 -9.22 1.56
C PHE A 229 14.06 -8.30 0.61
N ASP A 230 12.76 -8.12 0.84
CA ASP A 230 11.95 -7.14 0.13
C ASP A 230 12.20 -5.71 0.67
N GLY A 231 13.03 -4.95 -0.05
CA GLY A 231 13.36 -3.56 0.26
C GLY A 231 12.39 -2.53 -0.33
N GLN A 232 11.35 -2.96 -1.04
CA GLN A 232 10.38 -2.06 -1.65
C GLN A 232 9.44 -1.51 -0.57
N ASN A 233 9.35 -0.19 -0.45
CA ASN A 233 8.36 0.41 0.44
C ASN A 233 6.95 0.08 -0.07
N ALA A 234 6.08 -0.37 0.83
CA ALA A 234 4.66 -0.46 0.54
C ALA A 234 4.13 0.95 0.30
N VAL A 235 3.33 1.11 -0.75
CA VAL A 235 2.72 2.38 -1.11
C VAL A 235 1.44 2.51 -0.27
N PRO A 236 1.22 3.63 0.43
CA PRO A 236 -0.05 3.86 1.11
C PRO A 236 -1.18 3.87 0.08
N PHE A 237 -2.30 3.24 0.42
CA PHE A 237 -3.49 3.30 -0.42
C PHE A 237 -3.95 4.77 -0.59
N PRO A 238 -4.38 5.15 -1.81
CA PRO A 238 -5.20 6.34 -2.05
C PRO A 238 -6.16 6.71 -0.91
N GLY A 239 -6.02 7.90 -0.34
CA GLY A 239 -6.90 8.39 0.76
C GLY A 239 -6.58 7.83 2.16
N VAL A 240 -5.70 6.83 2.26
CA VAL A 240 -5.23 6.28 3.54
C VAL A 240 -3.94 6.98 3.94
N SER A 241 -4.03 7.84 4.96
CA SER A 241 -2.87 8.57 5.49
C SER A 241 -1.99 7.73 6.43
N VAL A 242 -2.34 6.45 6.62
CA VAL A 242 -1.63 5.52 7.49
C VAL A 242 -0.37 5.04 6.80
N LYS A 243 0.80 5.24 7.42
CA LYS A 243 2.05 4.68 6.93
C LYS A 243 2.01 3.15 7.03
N PRO A 244 2.24 2.39 5.94
CA PRO A 244 2.25 0.93 5.98
C PRO A 244 3.29 0.38 6.96
N GLN A 245 2.94 -0.72 7.65
CA GLN A 245 3.79 -1.27 8.70
C GLN A 245 5.15 -1.77 8.19
N LYS A 246 5.19 -2.33 6.96
CA LYS A 246 6.42 -2.72 6.23
C LYS A 246 7.45 -1.59 6.17
N ASN A 247 7.01 -0.35 6.02
CA ASN A 247 7.88 0.82 5.94
C ASN A 247 8.56 1.17 7.28
N PHE A 248 8.18 0.49 8.38
CA PHE A 248 8.91 0.52 9.64
C PHE A 248 9.90 -0.66 9.77
N CYS A 249 9.66 -1.80 9.12
CA CYS A 249 10.54 -2.97 9.12
C CYS A 249 11.84 -2.73 8.35
N ILE A 250 11.78 -2.07 7.19
CA ILE A 250 12.97 -1.80 6.35
C ILE A 250 14.06 -1.02 7.13
N PRO A 251 13.76 0.09 7.85
CA PRO A 251 14.74 0.74 8.74
C PRO A 251 15.23 -0.14 9.90
N MET A 252 14.45 -1.12 10.35
CA MET A 252 14.89 -2.07 11.37
C MET A 252 16.00 -2.98 10.82
N ILE A 253 15.80 -3.53 9.62
CA ILE A 253 16.86 -4.28 8.89
C ILE A 253 18.09 -3.39 8.72
N GLY A 254 17.92 -2.14 8.28
CA GLY A 254 18.99 -1.16 8.18
C GLY A 254 19.84 -1.06 9.45
N LYS A 255 19.20 -0.94 10.62
CA LYS A 255 19.88 -0.85 11.92
C LYS A 255 20.51 -2.18 12.36
N LEU A 256 19.76 -3.27 12.26
CA LEU A 256 20.13 -4.58 12.79
C LEU A 256 21.20 -5.29 11.93
N VAL A 257 21.08 -5.19 10.61
CA VAL A 257 21.92 -5.90 9.62
C VAL A 257 23.00 -4.98 9.05
N PHE A 258 22.70 -3.71 8.76
CA PHE A 258 23.62 -2.79 8.05
C PHE A 258 24.17 -1.61 8.88
N SER A 259 23.93 -1.59 10.19
CA SER A 259 24.46 -0.56 11.12
C SER A 259 23.90 0.85 10.85
N GLY A 260 22.74 0.92 10.21
CA GLY A 260 21.94 2.13 10.02
C GLY A 260 21.51 2.32 8.57
N LYS A 261 22.43 2.20 7.62
CA LYS A 261 22.19 2.51 6.20
C LYS A 261 22.26 1.26 5.34
N ILE A 262 21.20 1.01 4.58
CA ILE A 262 21.16 -0.07 3.59
C ILE A 262 22.11 0.31 2.43
N PRO A 263 23.02 -0.59 2.01
CA PRO A 263 23.90 -0.35 0.88
C PRO A 263 23.12 -0.30 -0.44
N LEU A 264 23.39 0.69 -1.27
CA LEU A 264 22.72 0.92 -2.56
C LEU A 264 23.79 1.12 -3.63
N GLU A 265 24.55 0.07 -3.94
CA GLU A 265 25.79 0.19 -4.73
C GLU A 265 25.58 0.09 -6.24
N ASN A 266 24.56 -0.64 -6.73
CA ASN A 266 24.38 -0.88 -8.17
C ASN A 266 22.94 -0.68 -8.67
N GLU A 267 22.74 -0.09 -9.85
CA GLU A 267 21.41 0.08 -10.47
C GLU A 267 20.92 -1.17 -11.20
N HIS A 268 21.83 -2.04 -11.67
CA HIS A 268 21.50 -3.27 -12.40
C HIS A 268 20.92 -4.38 -11.53
N GLU A 269 21.01 -4.24 -10.22
CA GLU A 269 20.50 -5.22 -9.25
C GLU A 269 19.05 -4.91 -8.83
N ARG A 270 18.31 -4.04 -9.53
CA ARG A 270 16.89 -3.76 -9.21
C ARG A 270 15.98 -4.86 -9.78
N PRO A 271 14.87 -5.21 -9.12
CA PRO A 271 13.86 -6.06 -9.75
C PRO A 271 13.26 -5.39 -10.98
N GLU A 272 12.60 -6.18 -11.83
CA GLU A 272 11.74 -5.62 -12.87
C GLU A 272 10.56 -4.88 -12.25
N LEU A 273 10.19 -3.74 -12.85
CA LEU A 273 9.03 -2.97 -12.44
C LEU A 273 7.87 -3.29 -13.37
N GLU A 274 6.93 -4.09 -12.88
CA GLU A 274 5.76 -4.50 -13.67
C GLU A 274 4.81 -3.31 -13.94
N GLY A 275 4.28 -3.25 -15.16
CA GLY A 275 3.23 -2.30 -15.55
C GLY A 275 3.64 -0.83 -15.69
N ILE A 276 4.88 -0.45 -15.39
CA ILE A 276 5.35 0.95 -15.42
C ILE A 276 6.65 1.07 -16.23
N ASP A 277 6.58 1.74 -17.38
CA ASP A 277 7.77 2.10 -18.14
C ASP A 277 8.38 3.41 -17.60
N ILE A 278 9.50 3.30 -16.87
CA ILE A 278 10.19 4.47 -16.30
C ILE A 278 10.80 5.41 -17.36
N ASN A 279 11.02 4.91 -18.58
CA ASN A 279 11.60 5.68 -19.67
C ASN A 279 10.58 6.56 -20.39
N MET A 280 9.29 6.29 -20.22
CA MET A 280 8.24 7.11 -20.78
C MET A 280 8.30 8.53 -20.21
N SER A 281 8.03 9.51 -21.05
CA SER A 281 7.89 10.89 -20.65
C SER A 281 6.60 11.11 -19.85
N LEU A 282 6.60 12.16 -19.02
CA LEU A 282 5.40 12.58 -18.28
C LEU A 282 4.20 12.81 -19.21
N TRP A 283 4.43 13.33 -20.41
CA TRP A 283 3.36 13.57 -21.39
C TRP A 283 2.77 12.28 -21.94
N GLU A 284 3.62 11.31 -22.30
CA GLU A 284 3.17 9.97 -22.72
C GLU A 284 2.38 9.28 -21.61
N TYR A 285 2.81 9.42 -20.36
CA TYR A 285 2.09 8.90 -19.21
C TYR A 285 0.69 9.53 -19.07
N ILE A 286 0.59 10.86 -19.15
CA ILE A 286 -0.69 11.57 -19.10
C ILE A 286 -1.60 11.17 -20.27
N ALA A 287 -1.05 11.09 -21.48
CA ALA A 287 -1.79 10.70 -22.68
C ALA A 287 -2.32 9.26 -22.56
N LYS A 288 -1.48 8.33 -22.11
CA LYS A 288 -1.85 6.94 -21.85
C LYS A 288 -2.94 6.84 -20.79
N TYR A 289 -2.76 7.48 -19.64
CA TYR A 289 -3.78 7.49 -18.58
C TYR A 289 -5.15 7.98 -19.09
N ARG A 290 -5.17 9.04 -19.90
CA ARG A 290 -6.43 9.55 -20.48
C ARG A 290 -7.05 8.58 -21.48
N ALA A 291 -6.23 7.92 -22.30
CA ALA A 291 -6.70 6.93 -23.27
C ALA A 291 -7.27 5.70 -22.56
N ASP A 292 -6.55 5.16 -21.59
CA ASP A 292 -6.95 3.99 -20.80
C ASP A 292 -8.23 4.28 -20.01
N LYS A 293 -8.32 5.46 -19.37
CA LYS A 293 -9.54 5.88 -18.68
C LYS A 293 -10.73 5.98 -19.62
N LYS A 294 -10.56 6.61 -20.80
CA LYS A 294 -11.64 6.74 -21.78
C LYS A 294 -12.12 5.38 -22.28
N LYS A 295 -11.19 4.44 -22.48
CA LYS A 295 -11.51 3.07 -22.89
C LYS A 295 -12.29 2.35 -21.79
N SER A 296 -11.80 2.35 -20.55
CA SER A 296 -12.47 1.73 -19.41
C SER A 296 -13.87 2.33 -19.15
N ASP A 297 -14.01 3.65 -19.22
CA ASP A 297 -15.31 4.32 -19.08
C ASP A 297 -16.30 3.86 -20.17
N ALA A 298 -15.83 3.65 -21.41
CA ALA A 298 -16.66 3.18 -22.51
C ALA A 298 -17.06 1.70 -22.34
N GLU A 299 -16.13 0.85 -21.90
CA GLU A 299 -16.39 -0.56 -21.61
C GLU A 299 -17.39 -0.72 -20.45
N MET A 300 -17.22 0.04 -19.37
CA MET A 300 -18.15 0.07 -18.24
C MET A 300 -19.56 0.50 -18.66
N VAL A 301 -19.69 1.54 -19.50
CA VAL A 301 -21.00 1.98 -20.02
C VAL A 301 -21.64 0.93 -20.94
N ALA A 302 -20.84 0.23 -21.74
CA ALA A 302 -21.33 -0.85 -22.59
C ALA A 302 -21.84 -2.03 -21.75
N GLU A 303 -21.10 -2.39 -20.69
CA GLU A 303 -21.51 -3.43 -19.75
C GLU A 303 -22.78 -3.02 -18.99
N GLU A 304 -22.87 -1.79 -18.48
CA GLU A 304 -24.09 -1.28 -17.82
C GLU A 304 -25.33 -1.41 -18.72
N LYS A 305 -25.21 -1.03 -20.00
CA LYS A 305 -26.32 -1.15 -20.96
C LYS A 305 -26.69 -2.60 -21.24
N LYS A 306 -25.70 -3.49 -21.35
CA LYS A 306 -25.90 -4.92 -21.53
C LYS A 306 -26.66 -5.49 -20.32
N MET A 307 -26.20 -5.20 -19.10
CA MET A 307 -26.84 -5.66 -17.87
C MET A 307 -28.25 -5.10 -17.70
N TYR A 308 -28.49 -3.83 -18.08
CA TYR A 308 -29.83 -3.23 -18.07
C TYR A 308 -30.81 -4.00 -18.97
N ALA A 309 -30.35 -4.46 -20.13
CA ALA A 309 -31.15 -5.21 -21.09
C ALA A 309 -31.34 -6.68 -20.70
N GLU A 310 -30.31 -7.33 -20.16
CA GLU A 310 -30.32 -8.77 -19.83
C GLU A 310 -31.05 -9.09 -18.51
N LEU A 311 -30.91 -8.24 -17.49
CA LEU A 311 -31.47 -8.53 -16.18
C LEU A 311 -33.00 -8.38 -16.18
N SER A 312 -33.67 -9.34 -15.54
CA SER A 312 -35.07 -9.21 -15.13
C SER A 312 -35.20 -8.33 -13.89
N ASP A 313 -36.42 -7.91 -13.56
CA ASP A 313 -36.68 -7.23 -12.28
C ASP A 313 -36.26 -8.12 -11.09
N GLY A 314 -35.61 -7.52 -10.10
CA GLY A 314 -34.97 -8.19 -8.96
C GLY A 314 -33.70 -8.97 -9.31
N GLY A 315 -33.29 -8.99 -10.59
CA GLY A 315 -32.12 -9.70 -11.06
C GLY A 315 -30.82 -9.06 -10.60
N VAL A 316 -29.87 -9.89 -10.19
CA VAL A 316 -28.52 -9.50 -9.81
C VAL A 316 -27.50 -10.32 -10.58
N LYS A 317 -26.42 -9.69 -11.04
CA LYS A 317 -25.30 -10.36 -11.72
C LYS A 317 -24.00 -9.62 -11.46
N MET A 318 -22.95 -10.38 -11.17
CA MET A 318 -21.60 -9.84 -11.09
C MET A 318 -21.02 -9.72 -12.51
N GLY A 319 -20.63 -8.50 -12.89
CA GLY A 319 -19.91 -8.22 -14.13
C GLY A 319 -18.42 -8.00 -13.87
N GLU A 320 -17.71 -7.49 -14.88
CA GLU A 320 -16.28 -7.22 -14.81
C GLU A 320 -15.97 -6.02 -13.90
N TYR A 321 -16.78 -4.95 -13.97
CA TYR A 321 -16.51 -3.71 -13.23
C TYR A 321 -17.33 -3.52 -11.95
N ALA A 322 -18.47 -4.20 -11.83
CA ALA A 322 -19.40 -4.01 -10.71
C ALA A 322 -20.35 -5.20 -10.53
N VAL A 323 -21.05 -5.23 -9.40
CA VAL A 323 -22.25 -6.06 -9.23
C VAL A 323 -23.46 -5.24 -9.66
N TYR A 324 -24.21 -5.74 -10.63
CA TYR A 324 -25.35 -5.07 -11.22
C TYR A 324 -26.65 -5.62 -10.63
N CYS A 325 -27.55 -4.73 -10.21
CA CYS A 325 -28.85 -5.07 -9.65
C CYS A 325 -29.94 -4.27 -10.33
N LYS A 326 -30.95 -4.95 -10.87
CA LYS A 326 -32.10 -4.31 -11.52
C LYS A 326 -33.32 -4.33 -10.60
N LEU A 327 -33.92 -3.16 -10.41
CA LEU A 327 -35.15 -2.97 -9.63
C LEU A 327 -36.14 -2.14 -10.48
N GLY A 328 -37.20 -2.78 -10.93
CA GLY A 328 -38.10 -2.31 -11.96
C GLY A 328 -37.34 -1.89 -13.22
N GLU A 329 -37.57 -0.66 -13.65
CA GLU A 329 -36.93 -0.03 -14.81
C GLU A 329 -35.63 0.73 -14.45
N LYS A 330 -34.94 0.32 -13.38
CA LYS A 330 -33.71 0.98 -12.93
C LYS A 330 -32.61 -0.04 -12.68
N LEU A 331 -31.38 0.35 -12.99
CA LEU A 331 -30.19 -0.47 -12.72
C LEU A 331 -29.25 0.26 -11.77
N ALA A 332 -28.82 -0.43 -10.73
CA ALA A 332 -27.74 -0.05 -9.84
C ALA A 332 -26.47 -0.80 -10.23
N ALA A 333 -25.33 -0.08 -10.32
CA ALA A 333 -24.01 -0.69 -10.38
C ALA A 333 -23.33 -0.49 -9.02
N VAL A 334 -23.01 -1.59 -8.36
CA VAL A 334 -22.43 -1.62 -7.01
C VAL A 334 -20.97 -2.01 -7.13
N ALA A 335 -20.07 -1.06 -6.88
CA ALA A 335 -18.64 -1.32 -6.91
C ALA A 335 -18.23 -2.22 -5.74
N PHE A 336 -17.21 -3.05 -5.95
CA PHE A 336 -16.66 -3.92 -4.92
C PHE A 336 -15.14 -3.98 -5.05
N ILE A 337 -14.48 -4.36 -3.96
CA ILE A 337 -13.03 -4.55 -3.89
C ILE A 337 -12.79 -5.92 -3.25
N PRO A 338 -12.14 -6.87 -3.93
CA PRO A 338 -11.75 -8.13 -3.31
C PRO A 338 -10.67 -7.90 -2.24
N GLU A 339 -10.70 -8.69 -1.17
CA GLU A 339 -9.65 -8.68 -0.15
C GLU A 339 -8.36 -9.30 -0.73
N GLU A 340 -7.20 -8.67 -0.49
CA GLU A 340 -5.92 -9.10 -1.10
C GLU A 340 -5.53 -10.54 -0.71
N GLU A 341 -5.85 -10.97 0.51
CA GLU A 341 -5.48 -12.28 1.03
C GLU A 341 -6.53 -13.37 0.73
N ASP A 342 -7.79 -12.98 0.48
CA ASP A 342 -8.86 -13.91 0.13
C ASP A 342 -9.86 -13.27 -0.84
N THR A 343 -9.73 -13.64 -2.11
CA THR A 343 -10.62 -13.18 -3.20
C THR A 343 -12.09 -13.58 -3.02
N LYS A 344 -12.40 -14.52 -2.10
CA LYS A 344 -13.78 -14.84 -1.72
C LYS A 344 -14.39 -13.83 -0.74
N ILE A 345 -13.59 -12.93 -0.17
CA ILE A 345 -14.10 -11.83 0.65
C ILE A 345 -14.16 -10.56 -0.20
N LEU A 346 -15.36 -9.95 -0.30
CA LEU A 346 -15.60 -8.74 -1.07
C LEU A 346 -16.00 -7.59 -0.16
N TYR A 347 -15.26 -6.48 -0.25
CA TYR A 347 -15.66 -5.19 0.29
C TYR A 347 -16.60 -4.51 -0.69
N VAL A 348 -17.90 -4.55 -0.40
CA VAL A 348 -18.93 -3.98 -1.25
C VAL A 348 -19.11 -2.51 -0.87
N LEU A 349 -18.90 -1.62 -1.84
CA LEU A 349 -19.09 -0.19 -1.67
C LEU A 349 -20.59 0.15 -1.77
N GLY A 350 -21.04 1.10 -0.96
CA GLY A 350 -22.44 1.53 -0.97
C GLY A 350 -22.86 2.11 -2.33
N VAL A 351 -24.16 1.99 -2.65
CA VAL A 351 -24.74 2.57 -3.85
C VAL A 351 -25.62 3.77 -3.50
N ASP A 352 -25.31 4.95 -4.04
CA ASP A 352 -26.04 6.19 -3.75
C ASP A 352 -26.90 6.65 -4.94
N LYS A 353 -26.67 6.12 -6.14
CA LYS A 353 -27.32 6.53 -7.39
C LYS A 353 -27.62 5.35 -8.31
N TRP A 354 -28.75 5.44 -9.01
CA TRP A 354 -29.05 4.59 -10.16
C TRP A 354 -28.06 4.87 -11.29
N SER A 355 -27.56 3.84 -11.96
CA SER A 355 -26.74 3.97 -13.18
C SER A 355 -27.61 4.30 -14.39
N LEU A 356 -28.69 3.55 -14.57
CA LEU A 356 -29.61 3.67 -15.72
C LEU A 356 -31.08 3.69 -15.27
N PRO A 357 -31.99 4.29 -16.06
CA PRO A 357 -31.74 5.00 -17.33
C PRO A 357 -31.19 6.42 -17.16
N LYS A 358 -31.27 6.99 -15.95
CA LYS A 358 -30.69 8.30 -15.62
C LYS A 358 -30.05 8.26 -14.24
N LYS A 359 -28.88 8.88 -14.10
CA LYS A 359 -28.21 9.06 -12.81
C LYS A 359 -29.08 9.89 -11.87
N LYS A 360 -29.70 9.22 -10.90
CA LYS A 360 -30.55 9.80 -9.86
C LYS A 360 -30.26 9.15 -8.52
N ARG A 361 -30.35 9.91 -7.45
CA ARG A 361 -30.16 9.42 -6.08
C ARG A 361 -31.14 8.28 -5.79
N ILE A 362 -30.66 7.21 -5.18
CA ILE A 362 -31.48 6.08 -4.71
C ILE A 362 -32.14 6.48 -3.38
N SER A 363 -33.42 6.15 -3.19
CA SER A 363 -34.07 6.34 -1.89
C SER A 363 -33.55 5.33 -0.86
N PHE A 364 -33.64 5.64 0.43
CA PHE A 364 -33.10 4.75 1.47
C PHE A 364 -33.69 3.32 1.41
N GLY A 365 -35.01 3.19 1.24
CA GLY A 365 -35.65 1.86 1.11
C GLY A 365 -35.26 1.08 -0.14
N GLU A 366 -35.03 1.77 -1.27
CA GLU A 366 -34.50 1.14 -2.49
C GLU A 366 -33.03 0.71 -2.28
N MET A 367 -32.22 1.51 -1.58
CA MET A 367 -30.82 1.20 -1.27
C MET A 367 -30.71 -0.08 -0.43
N SER A 368 -31.48 -0.20 0.65
CA SER A 368 -31.51 -1.42 1.47
C SER A 368 -31.99 -2.63 0.65
N SER A 369 -32.91 -2.43 -0.30
CA SER A 369 -33.36 -3.49 -1.21
C SER A 369 -32.24 -3.96 -2.15
N VAL A 370 -31.48 -3.02 -2.75
CA VAL A 370 -30.31 -3.35 -3.58
C VAL A 370 -29.26 -4.09 -2.75
N HIS A 371 -28.90 -3.57 -1.58
CA HIS A 371 -27.90 -4.19 -0.71
C HIS A 371 -28.29 -5.61 -0.32
N ARG A 372 -29.56 -5.84 0.05
CA ARG A 372 -30.08 -7.17 0.39
C ARG A 372 -29.98 -8.14 -0.80
N LEU A 373 -30.40 -7.72 -1.99
CA LEU A 373 -30.35 -8.55 -3.19
C LEU A 373 -28.90 -8.88 -3.58
N VAL A 374 -28.00 -7.89 -3.55
CA VAL A 374 -26.57 -8.06 -3.83
C VAL A 374 -25.92 -8.99 -2.81
N LYS A 375 -26.19 -8.80 -1.52
CA LYS A 375 -25.67 -9.67 -0.45
C LYS A 375 -26.11 -11.11 -0.64
N ASN A 376 -27.40 -11.34 -0.89
CA ASN A 376 -27.93 -12.69 -1.10
C ASN A 376 -27.31 -13.36 -2.33
N TYR A 377 -27.20 -12.63 -3.45
CA TYR A 377 -26.56 -13.15 -4.66
C TYR A 377 -25.10 -13.53 -4.40
N LEU A 378 -24.31 -12.63 -3.83
CA LEU A 378 -22.89 -12.88 -3.58
C LEU A 378 -22.67 -14.02 -2.58
N SER A 379 -23.48 -14.12 -1.53
CA SER A 379 -23.44 -15.26 -0.61
C SER A 379 -23.77 -16.59 -1.30
N ASN A 380 -24.72 -16.61 -2.23
CA ASN A 380 -25.05 -17.81 -3.01
C ASN A 380 -23.91 -18.22 -3.96
N GLU A 381 -23.15 -17.26 -4.48
CA GLU A 381 -21.93 -17.48 -5.28
C GLU A 381 -20.69 -17.85 -4.40
N GLY A 382 -20.89 -17.96 -3.09
CA GLY A 382 -19.87 -18.37 -2.13
C GLY A 382 -18.91 -17.25 -1.72
N TYR A 383 -19.31 -15.98 -1.86
CA TYR A 383 -18.55 -14.83 -1.37
C TYR A 383 -19.01 -14.40 0.03
N VAL A 384 -18.06 -13.90 0.83
CA VAL A 384 -18.32 -13.23 2.11
C VAL A 384 -18.31 -11.71 1.87
N CYS A 385 -19.40 -11.02 2.17
CA CYS A 385 -19.51 -9.58 1.92
C CYS A 385 -19.26 -8.76 3.19
N LYS A 386 -18.39 -7.75 3.10
CA LYS A 386 -18.23 -6.69 4.09
C LYS A 386 -18.72 -5.38 3.46
N PHE A 387 -19.79 -4.77 3.98
CA PHE A 387 -20.31 -3.51 3.43
C PHE A 387 -19.58 -2.32 4.07
N ALA A 388 -19.16 -1.35 3.27
CA ALA A 388 -18.41 -0.18 3.77
C ALA A 388 -19.24 0.76 4.67
N PHE A 389 -20.57 0.61 4.66
CA PHE A 389 -21.50 1.30 5.55
C PHE A 389 -22.44 0.24 6.12
N ASP A 390 -22.08 -0.34 7.27
CA ASP A 390 -23.05 -1.09 8.05
C ASP A 390 -24.16 -0.12 8.47
N GLU A 391 -25.41 -0.47 8.12
CA GLU A 391 -26.58 0.20 8.69
C GLU A 391 -26.42 0.16 10.23
N PRO A 392 -26.66 1.28 10.95
CA PRO A 392 -26.78 1.18 12.40
C PRO A 392 -27.91 0.18 12.68
N GLU A 393 -27.55 -0.94 13.32
CA GLU A 393 -28.52 -1.88 13.87
C GLU A 393 -29.47 -1.09 14.76
N TYR A 394 -30.75 -1.01 14.37
CA TYR A 394 -31.83 -0.48 15.19
C TYR A 394 -32.60 -1.62 15.84
#